data_AF-A0A359AUH5-F1
#
_entry.id   AF-A0A359AUH5-F1
#
_cell.length_a   1.000
_cell.length_b   1.000
_cell.length_c   1.000
_cell.angle_alpha   90.00
_cell.angle_beta   90.00
_cell.angle_gamma   90.00
#
_symmetry.space_group_name_H-M   'P 1'
#
loop_
_entity.id
_entity.type
_entity.pdbx_description
1 polymer ?
#
loop_
_entity_poly.entity_id
_entity_poly.type
_entity_poly.pdbx_seq_one_letter_code
_entity_poly.pdbx_strand_id
1 'polypeptide(L)'
;DVTDDVKYLLFSTSEEDLSQRPFRKSSMFLLNLQTMQVDTVWKDQTYIYSAQFSPDGEQILIHGAPEAFNGIGLNIKEGQIANSYDTQSFLMDLQTKQVKALTKNFGPTIDAQTWNPSDGFIYYRVQDGDRENVYRYHPTSGKFEKLPLREDVIRSFDLAESGHWASYTGTSVSNSARSYLLNLK
;
A
#
# COMPACT_ATOMS: atom_id res chain seq x y z
N ASP A 1 0.27 9.59 8.85
CA ASP A 1 1.66 9.65 8.34
C ASP A 1 2.15 11.08 8.38
N VAL A 2 3.45 11.33 8.36
CA VAL A 2 4.03 12.68 8.37
C VAL A 2 5.11 12.76 7.30
N THR A 3 5.23 13.88 6.61
CA THR A 3 6.33 14.08 5.65
C THR A 3 7.69 14.12 6.37
N ASP A 4 8.77 13.72 5.69
CA ASP A 4 10.12 13.69 6.26
C ASP A 4 10.59 15.07 6.76
N ASP A 5 10.14 16.14 6.09
CA ASP A 5 10.41 17.52 6.48
C ASP A 5 9.50 18.05 7.60
N VAL A 6 8.59 17.21 8.13
CA VAL A 6 7.65 17.48 9.21
C VAL A 6 6.78 18.72 8.94
N LYS A 7 6.52 19.04 7.66
CA LYS A 7 5.61 20.13 7.29
C LYS A 7 4.16 19.71 7.22
N TYR A 8 3.89 18.46 6.86
CA TYR A 8 2.53 17.98 6.64
C TYR A 8 2.23 16.70 7.43
N LEU A 9 1.07 16.71 8.09
CA LEU A 9 0.50 15.54 8.74
C LEU A 9 -0.68 15.02 7.91
N LEU A 10 -0.63 13.75 7.57
CA LEU A 10 -1.75 12.99 7.01
C LEU A 10 -2.52 12.31 8.14
N PHE A 11 -3.79 12.67 8.31
CA PHE A 11 -4.66 12.09 9.32
C PHE A 11 -6.06 11.82 8.76
N SER A 12 -6.73 10.81 9.32
CA SER A 12 -8.08 10.43 8.90
C SER A 12 -9.10 10.56 10.02
N THR A 13 -10.33 10.78 9.61
CA THR A 13 -11.51 10.56 10.46
C THR A 13 -12.33 9.43 9.87
N SER A 14 -13.22 8.88 10.68
CA SER A 14 -14.14 7.86 10.20
C SER A 14 -15.51 7.99 10.81
N GLU A 15 -16.50 7.63 10.02
CA GLU A 15 -17.90 7.65 10.39
C GLU A 15 -18.52 6.29 10.08
N GLU A 16 -19.40 5.82 10.96
CA GLU A 16 -20.18 4.61 10.72
C GLU A 16 -21.37 4.93 9.82
N ASP A 17 -21.58 4.12 8.79
CA ASP A 17 -22.76 4.17 7.92
C ASP A 17 -23.36 2.77 7.81
N LEU A 18 -24.32 2.46 8.69
CA LEU A 18 -24.94 1.12 8.74
C LEU A 18 -25.89 0.85 7.55
N SER A 19 -26.13 1.83 6.67
CA SER A 19 -27.07 1.69 5.56
C SER A 19 -26.51 0.89 4.37
N GLN A 20 -25.19 0.75 4.27
CA GLN A 20 -24.51 0.12 3.14
C GLN A 20 -23.17 -0.50 3.54
N ARG A 21 -22.71 -1.50 2.77
CA ARG A 21 -21.38 -2.09 2.97
C ARG A 21 -20.32 -1.30 2.22
N PRO A 22 -19.14 -1.06 2.81
CA PRO A 22 -18.76 -1.37 4.18
C PRO A 22 -19.41 -0.36 5.14
N PHE A 23 -19.67 -0.77 6.38
CA PHE A 23 -20.42 0.04 7.35
C PHE A 23 -19.66 1.25 7.93
N ARG A 24 -18.60 1.67 7.26
CA ARG A 24 -17.72 2.75 7.68
C ARG A 24 -17.19 3.47 6.46
N LYS A 25 -17.15 4.80 6.56
CA LYS A 25 -16.48 5.68 5.61
C LYS A 25 -15.29 6.32 6.27
N SER A 26 -14.25 6.63 5.50
CA SER A 26 -13.11 7.40 5.95
C SER A 26 -12.97 8.67 5.13
N SER A 27 -12.62 9.75 5.82
CA SER A 27 -12.16 10.98 5.20
C SER A 27 -10.70 11.18 5.58
N MET A 28 -9.90 11.67 4.64
CA MET A 28 -8.47 11.88 4.83
C MET A 28 -8.15 13.35 4.61
N PHE A 29 -7.31 13.88 5.48
CA PHE A 29 -6.98 15.28 5.55
C PHE A 29 -5.46 15.46 5.61
N LEU A 30 -5.04 16.57 5.02
CA LEU A 30 -3.66 17.03 5.02
C LEU A 30 -3.58 18.30 5.86
N LEU A 31 -2.92 18.22 7.01
CA LEU A 31 -2.68 19.36 7.90
C LEU A 31 -1.30 19.94 7.62
N ASN A 32 -1.23 21.22 7.28
CA ASN A 32 0.00 21.98 7.35
C ASN A 32 0.32 22.29 8.82
N LEU A 33 1.44 21.77 9.32
CA LEU A 33 1.80 21.87 10.74
C LEU A 33 2.29 23.26 11.16
N GLN A 34 2.65 24.12 10.20
CA GLN A 34 3.07 25.49 10.47
C GLN A 34 1.88 26.45 10.55
N THR A 35 0.95 26.35 9.60
CA THR A 35 -0.19 27.28 9.48
C THR A 35 -1.47 26.76 10.13
N MET A 36 -1.48 25.47 10.49
CA MET A 36 -2.66 24.73 10.95
C MET A 36 -3.80 24.68 9.92
N GLN A 37 -3.51 25.01 8.65
CA GLN A 37 -4.49 24.88 7.57
C GLN A 37 -4.69 23.41 7.21
N VAL A 38 -5.95 23.03 7.02
CA VAL A 38 -6.34 21.67 6.65
C VAL A 38 -6.87 21.67 5.22
N ASP A 39 -6.31 20.80 4.38
CA ASP A 39 -6.87 20.43 3.09
C ASP A 39 -7.52 19.05 3.17
N THR A 40 -8.52 18.82 2.33
CA THR A 40 -9.17 17.51 2.21
C THR A 40 -8.51 16.72 1.09
N VAL A 41 -7.98 15.53 1.40
CA VAL A 41 -7.40 14.62 0.42
C VAL A 41 -8.52 13.82 -0.25
N TRP A 42 -9.40 13.23 0.56
CA TRP A 42 -10.68 12.66 0.10
C TRP A 42 -11.71 12.69 1.22
N LYS A 43 -12.97 12.61 0.84
CA LYS A 43 -14.10 12.57 1.76
C LYS A 43 -14.93 11.31 1.54
N ASP A 44 -15.39 10.73 2.64
CA ASP A 44 -16.41 9.68 2.70
C ASP A 44 -16.11 8.45 1.82
N GLN A 45 -14.83 8.11 1.67
CA GLN A 45 -14.40 6.95 0.90
C GLN A 45 -14.58 5.67 1.70
N THR A 46 -14.97 4.62 1.00
CA THR A 46 -15.11 3.26 1.54
C THR A 46 -13.95 2.39 1.08
N TYR A 47 -13.77 1.24 1.75
CA TYR A 47 -12.77 0.24 1.38
C TYR A 47 -11.31 0.73 1.39
N ILE A 48 -10.98 1.79 2.14
CA ILE A 48 -9.60 2.25 2.34
C ILE A 48 -9.13 1.81 3.73
N TYR A 49 -7.90 1.31 3.82
CA TYR A 49 -7.33 0.73 5.04
C TYR A 49 -6.18 1.55 5.61
N SER A 50 -5.26 2.00 4.76
CA SER A 50 -4.11 2.81 5.16
C SER A 50 -3.64 3.72 4.04
N ALA A 51 -2.84 4.73 4.40
CA ALA A 51 -2.25 5.68 3.47
C ALA A 51 -0.92 6.20 3.99
N GLN A 52 0.03 6.41 3.09
CA GLN A 52 1.37 6.91 3.40
C GLN A 52 1.88 7.82 2.27
N PHE A 53 2.72 8.79 2.60
CA PHE A 53 3.36 9.65 1.61
C PHE A 53 4.36 8.87 0.75
N SER A 54 4.54 9.29 -0.50
CA SER A 54 5.77 9.04 -1.24
C SER A 54 6.96 9.77 -0.59
N PRO A 55 8.21 9.34 -0.84
CA PRO A 55 9.40 9.99 -0.27
C PRO A 55 9.52 11.49 -0.59
N ASP A 56 9.01 11.93 -1.75
CA ASP A 56 8.98 13.34 -2.15
C ASP A 56 7.77 14.12 -1.58
N GLY A 57 6.83 13.43 -0.94
CA GLY A 57 5.61 14.02 -0.40
C GLY A 57 4.59 14.48 -1.45
N GLU A 58 4.78 14.17 -2.73
CA GLU A 58 3.89 14.61 -3.82
C GLU A 58 2.71 13.64 -4.05
N GLN A 59 2.84 12.40 -3.59
CA GLN A 59 1.87 11.33 -3.81
C GLN A 59 1.49 10.65 -2.50
N ILE A 60 0.33 10.01 -2.50
CA ILE A 60 -0.13 9.15 -1.41
C ILE A 60 -0.28 7.73 -1.94
N LEU A 61 0.44 6.80 -1.34
CA LEU A 61 0.24 5.36 -1.53
C LEU A 61 -0.87 4.88 -0.59
N ILE A 62 -1.86 4.20 -1.13
CA ILE A 62 -3.11 3.88 -0.45
C ILE A 62 -3.33 2.37 -0.52
N HIS A 63 -3.65 1.76 0.63
CA HIS A 63 -4.04 0.35 0.72
C HIS A 63 -5.55 0.29 0.87
N GLY A 64 -6.21 -0.55 0.08
CA GLY A 64 -7.67 -0.67 0.10
C GLY A 64 -8.16 -1.92 -0.60
N ALA A 65 -9.48 -2.10 -0.66
CA ALA A 65 -10.10 -3.13 -1.48
C ALA A 65 -10.26 -2.68 -2.93
N PRO A 66 -10.51 -3.60 -3.88
CA PRO A 66 -10.73 -3.28 -5.30
C PRO A 66 -11.89 -2.31 -5.54
N GLU A 67 -12.88 -2.29 -4.64
CA GLU A 67 -14.06 -1.41 -4.66
C GLU A 67 -13.75 0.06 -4.32
N ALA A 68 -12.58 0.36 -3.74
CA ALA A 68 -12.20 1.73 -3.40
C ALA A 68 -12.20 2.66 -4.63
N PHE A 69 -12.40 3.96 -4.40
CA PHE A 69 -12.42 4.99 -5.44
C PHE A 69 -13.39 4.67 -6.59
N ASN A 70 -14.62 4.27 -6.26
CA ASN A 70 -15.65 3.88 -7.22
C ASN A 70 -15.25 2.66 -8.08
N GLY A 71 -14.49 1.73 -7.52
CA GLY A 71 -14.20 0.44 -8.15
C GLY A 71 -13.16 0.49 -9.27
N ILE A 72 -12.26 1.47 -9.30
CA ILE A 72 -11.20 1.53 -10.32
C ILE A 72 -10.28 0.29 -10.30
N GLY A 73 -10.16 -0.36 -9.14
CA GLY A 73 -9.39 -1.59 -8.92
C GLY A 73 -10.12 -2.88 -9.31
N LEU A 74 -11.41 -2.82 -9.64
CA LEU A 74 -12.20 -3.99 -10.01
C LEU A 74 -11.66 -4.64 -11.30
N ASN A 75 -11.41 -5.95 -11.21
CA ASN A 75 -11.00 -6.82 -12.31
C ASN A 75 -11.89 -8.08 -12.37
N ILE A 76 -13.20 -7.85 -12.34
CA ILE A 76 -14.23 -8.89 -12.38
C ILE A 76 -15.27 -8.54 -13.44
N LYS A 77 -16.08 -9.51 -13.84
CA LYS A 77 -17.19 -9.28 -14.76
C LYS A 77 -18.30 -8.48 -14.08
N GLU A 78 -19.05 -7.74 -14.89
CA GLU A 78 -20.23 -7.03 -14.42
C GLU A 78 -21.20 -7.97 -13.68
N GLY A 79 -21.76 -7.50 -12.58
CA GLY A 79 -22.67 -8.27 -11.72
C GLY A 79 -22.00 -9.25 -10.75
N GLN A 80 -20.67 -9.44 -10.82
CA GLN A 80 -19.94 -10.22 -9.83
C GLN A 80 -19.70 -9.40 -8.55
N ILE A 81 -19.76 -10.07 -7.39
CA ILE A 81 -19.41 -9.47 -6.11
C ILE A 81 -17.90 -9.55 -5.95
N ALA A 82 -17.26 -8.41 -5.71
CA ALA A 82 -15.84 -8.34 -5.45
C ALA A 82 -15.49 -9.01 -4.12
N ASN A 83 -14.31 -9.62 -4.06
CA ASN A 83 -13.75 -10.10 -2.81
C ASN A 83 -12.99 -8.96 -2.14
N SER A 84 -13.58 -8.28 -1.17
CA SER A 84 -12.92 -7.14 -0.51
C SER A 84 -11.69 -7.54 0.33
N TYR A 85 -11.40 -8.84 0.50
CA TYR A 85 -10.14 -9.33 1.09
C TYR A 85 -8.98 -9.42 0.08
N ASP A 86 -9.26 -9.30 -1.22
CA ASP A 86 -8.24 -9.15 -2.27
C ASP A 86 -7.73 -7.70 -2.29
N THR A 87 -6.99 -7.33 -1.26
CA THR A 87 -6.57 -5.96 -1.05
C THR A 87 -5.53 -5.52 -2.08
N GLN A 88 -5.61 -4.26 -2.49
CA GLN A 88 -4.88 -3.66 -3.59
C GLN A 88 -4.15 -2.38 -3.16
N SER A 89 -3.19 -1.99 -3.98
CA SER A 89 -2.45 -0.75 -3.86
C SER A 89 -2.91 0.28 -4.90
N PHE A 90 -3.11 1.51 -4.44
CA PHE A 90 -3.47 2.66 -5.25
C PHE A 90 -2.48 3.80 -5.01
N LEU A 91 -2.29 4.64 -6.01
CA LEU A 91 -1.44 5.83 -5.91
C LEU A 91 -2.25 7.05 -6.30
N MET A 92 -2.31 8.03 -5.40
CA MET A 92 -2.93 9.33 -5.64
C MET A 92 -1.87 10.40 -5.80
N ASP A 93 -1.99 11.21 -6.83
CA ASP A 93 -1.23 12.45 -6.97
C ASP A 93 -1.91 13.58 -6.18
N LEU A 94 -1.20 14.27 -5.28
CA LEU A 94 -1.82 15.25 -4.37
C LEU A 94 -2.24 16.54 -5.09
N GLN A 95 -1.57 16.90 -6.18
CA GLN A 95 -1.86 18.12 -6.93
C GLN A 95 -3.12 17.98 -7.78
N THR A 96 -3.20 16.88 -8.53
CA THR A 96 -4.29 16.61 -9.48
C THR A 96 -5.45 15.82 -8.86
N LYS A 97 -5.22 15.21 -7.68
CA LYS A 97 -6.13 14.28 -7.00
C LYS A 97 -6.48 13.04 -7.85
N GLN A 98 -5.73 12.77 -8.92
CA GLN A 98 -5.94 11.58 -9.74
C GLN A 98 -5.45 10.34 -9.01
N VAL A 99 -6.24 9.25 -9.08
CA VAL A 99 -5.94 7.98 -8.44
C VAL A 99 -5.75 6.89 -9.47
N LYS A 100 -4.67 6.12 -9.33
CA LYS A 100 -4.34 4.97 -10.18
C LYS A 100 -4.34 3.69 -9.35
N ALA A 101 -5.05 2.67 -9.80
CA ALA A 101 -4.95 1.32 -9.25
C ALA A 101 -3.66 0.65 -9.77
N LEU A 102 -2.66 0.49 -8.91
CA LEU A 102 -1.35 -0.04 -9.29
C LEU A 102 -1.39 -1.55 -9.50
N THR A 103 -2.17 -2.26 -8.68
CA THR A 103 -2.20 -3.72 -8.61
C THR A 103 -3.46 -4.34 -9.21
N LYS A 104 -4.25 -3.58 -9.99
CA LYS A 104 -5.49 -4.06 -10.62
C LYS A 104 -5.32 -5.37 -11.40
N ASN A 105 -4.21 -5.49 -12.12
CA ASN A 105 -3.86 -6.65 -12.95
C ASN A 105 -2.73 -7.49 -12.35
N PHE A 106 -2.44 -7.30 -11.07
CA PHE A 106 -1.44 -8.04 -10.33
C PHE A 106 -2.17 -9.09 -9.48
N GLY A 107 -1.94 -10.37 -9.78
CA GLY A 107 -2.72 -11.46 -9.19
C GLY A 107 -2.61 -11.62 -7.66
N PRO A 108 -1.45 -11.38 -7.03
CA PRO A 108 -1.33 -11.46 -5.57
C PRO A 108 -2.04 -10.33 -4.81
N THR A 109 -2.64 -10.66 -3.67
CA THR A 109 -3.22 -9.67 -2.72
C THR A 109 -2.12 -9.00 -1.90
N ILE A 110 -2.28 -7.72 -1.57
CA ILE A 110 -1.26 -6.92 -0.89
C ILE A 110 -1.42 -6.96 0.64
N ASP A 111 -0.56 -7.69 1.37
CA ASP A 111 -0.63 -7.69 2.84
C ASP A 111 0.00 -6.44 3.46
N ALA A 112 1.07 -5.93 2.84
CA ALA A 112 1.77 -4.75 3.29
C ALA A 112 2.47 -4.06 2.11
N GLN A 113 2.64 -2.74 2.23
CA GLN A 113 3.31 -1.92 1.23
C GLN A 113 4.20 -0.90 1.90
N THR A 114 5.39 -0.67 1.37
CA THR A 114 6.32 0.34 1.87
C THR A 114 7.08 0.99 0.72
N TRP A 115 7.31 2.29 0.81
CA TRP A 115 8.26 2.96 -0.08
C TRP A 115 9.67 2.62 0.35
N ASN A 116 10.57 2.55 -0.62
CA ASN A 116 12.01 2.64 -0.39
C ASN A 116 12.48 4.03 -0.85
N PRO A 117 12.95 4.89 0.08
CA PRO A 117 13.34 6.26 -0.25
C PRO A 117 14.61 6.33 -1.12
N SER A 118 15.42 5.25 -1.16
CA SER A 118 16.69 5.24 -1.88
C SER A 118 16.56 4.94 -3.38
N ASP A 119 15.61 4.07 -3.76
CA ASP A 119 15.39 3.66 -5.15
C ASP A 119 14.05 4.18 -5.72
N GLY A 120 13.16 4.71 -4.87
CA GLY A 120 11.83 5.19 -5.26
C GLY A 120 10.87 4.07 -5.67
N PHE A 121 11.15 2.81 -5.32
CA PHE A 121 10.27 1.68 -5.56
C PHE A 121 9.34 1.44 -4.38
N ILE A 122 8.24 0.73 -4.66
CA ILE A 122 7.31 0.25 -3.65
C ILE A 122 7.54 -1.24 -3.46
N TYR A 123 7.76 -1.66 -2.22
CA TYR A 123 7.93 -3.05 -1.84
C TYR A 123 6.62 -3.56 -1.27
N TYR A 124 6.13 -4.66 -1.82
CA TYR A 124 4.87 -5.31 -1.45
C TYR A 124 5.15 -6.66 -0.84
N ARG A 125 4.68 -6.91 0.38
CA ARG A 125 4.49 -8.27 0.89
C ARG A 125 3.10 -8.73 0.48
N VAL A 126 2.99 -9.91 -0.11
CA VAL A 126 1.80 -10.35 -0.82
C VAL A 126 1.50 -11.82 -0.57
N GLN A 127 0.23 -12.22 -0.65
CA GLN A 127 -0.16 -13.62 -0.75
C GLN A 127 -0.26 -14.00 -2.23
N ASP A 128 0.59 -14.91 -2.66
CA ASP A 128 0.79 -15.34 -4.04
C ASP A 128 0.57 -16.85 -4.11
N GLY A 129 -0.70 -17.23 -4.26
CA GLY A 129 -1.14 -18.63 -4.18
C GLY A 129 -1.02 -19.19 -2.76
N ASP A 130 -0.18 -20.21 -2.60
CA ASP A 130 0.12 -20.87 -1.33
C ASP A 130 1.35 -20.28 -0.59
N ARG A 131 1.85 -19.14 -1.07
CA ARG A 131 3.08 -18.49 -0.57
C ARG A 131 2.83 -17.06 -0.12
N GLU A 132 3.68 -16.57 0.79
CA GLU A 132 3.79 -15.15 1.10
C GLU A 132 5.13 -14.65 0.52
N ASN A 133 5.08 -13.81 -0.49
CA ASN A 133 6.27 -13.34 -1.22
C ASN A 133 6.45 -11.83 -1.06
N VAL A 134 7.62 -11.32 -1.50
CA VAL A 134 7.86 -9.89 -1.62
C VAL A 134 8.16 -9.54 -3.07
N TYR A 135 7.47 -8.53 -3.59
CA TYR A 135 7.72 -7.93 -4.90
C TYR A 135 8.15 -6.49 -4.73
N ARG A 136 9.01 -5.98 -5.62
CA ARG A 136 9.23 -4.55 -5.79
C ARG A 136 8.50 -4.06 -7.04
N TYR A 137 7.98 -2.86 -6.98
CA TYR A 137 7.25 -2.20 -8.06
C TYR A 137 7.89 -0.87 -8.41
N HIS A 138 8.10 -0.66 -9.70
CA HIS A 138 8.63 0.58 -10.23
C HIS A 138 7.49 1.51 -10.66
N PRO A 139 7.23 2.64 -9.96
CA PRO A 139 6.05 3.48 -10.21
C PRO A 139 5.94 4.06 -11.62
N THR A 140 7.09 4.46 -12.19
CA THR A 140 7.16 5.02 -13.54
C THR A 140 6.93 3.98 -14.64
N SER A 141 7.59 2.81 -14.55
CA SER A 141 7.49 1.80 -15.60
C SER A 141 6.33 0.83 -15.43
N GLY A 142 5.74 0.76 -14.22
CA GLY A 142 4.66 -0.15 -13.88
C GLY A 142 5.08 -1.61 -13.75
N LYS A 143 6.39 -1.90 -13.69
CA LYS A 143 6.90 -3.28 -13.62
C LYS A 143 6.95 -3.80 -12.19
N PHE A 144 6.55 -5.06 -12.03
CA PHE A 144 6.70 -5.83 -10.80
C PHE A 144 7.86 -6.81 -10.94
N GLU A 145 8.68 -6.93 -9.90
CA GLU A 145 9.79 -7.86 -9.83
C GLU A 145 9.74 -8.62 -8.50
N LYS A 146 9.67 -9.94 -8.56
CA LYS A 146 9.71 -10.80 -7.39
C LYS A 146 11.11 -10.78 -6.78
N LEU A 147 11.23 -10.54 -5.48
CA LEU A 147 12.52 -10.62 -4.80
C LEU A 147 12.95 -12.10 -4.65
N PRO A 148 14.24 -12.42 -4.82
CA PRO A 148 14.75 -13.78 -4.71
C PRO A 148 14.95 -14.19 -3.23
N LEU A 149 13.87 -14.21 -2.46
CA LEU A 149 13.88 -14.58 -1.05
C LEU A 149 13.92 -16.10 -0.88
N ARG A 150 14.42 -16.57 0.27
CA ARG A 150 14.72 -17.99 0.50
C ARG A 150 13.54 -18.82 1.02
N GLU A 151 12.56 -18.18 1.65
CA GLU A 151 11.46 -18.86 2.33
C GLU A 151 10.17 -18.77 1.50
N ASP A 152 9.29 -19.76 1.66
CA ASP A 152 8.00 -19.81 0.96
C ASP A 152 6.95 -18.88 1.60
N VAL A 153 7.05 -18.64 2.90
CA VAL A 153 6.15 -17.77 3.66
C VAL A 153 6.96 -16.70 4.38
N ILE A 154 7.00 -15.50 3.80
CA ILE A 154 7.67 -14.33 4.37
C ILE A 154 6.77 -13.64 5.38
N ARG A 155 7.11 -13.75 6.67
CA ARG A 155 6.32 -13.22 7.79
C ARG A 155 6.54 -11.74 8.04
N SER A 156 7.76 -11.27 7.87
CA SER A 156 8.11 -9.84 8.00
C SER A 156 9.11 -9.46 6.92
N PHE A 157 9.05 -8.21 6.47
CA PHE A 157 10.00 -7.62 5.56
C PHE A 157 10.12 -6.14 5.90
N ASP A 158 11.27 -5.75 6.40
CA ASP A 158 11.51 -4.44 6.98
C ASP A 158 12.70 -3.80 6.25
N LEU A 159 12.47 -2.64 5.64
CA LEU A 159 13.50 -1.87 4.97
C LEU A 159 14.32 -1.08 5.99
N ALA A 160 15.64 -1.05 5.80
CA ALA A 160 16.48 -0.10 6.50
C ALA A 160 16.14 1.33 6.03
N GLU A 161 16.29 2.32 6.92
CA GLU A 161 16.05 3.73 6.61
C GLU A 161 16.89 4.22 5.40
N SER A 162 18.14 3.74 5.29
CA SER A 162 19.00 4.00 4.12
C SER A 162 18.49 3.42 2.80
N GLY A 163 17.50 2.52 2.83
CA GLY A 163 16.91 1.85 1.67
C GLY A 163 17.78 0.79 1.00
N HIS A 164 19.03 0.58 1.46
CA HIS A 164 19.97 -0.33 0.80
C HIS A 164 19.91 -1.77 1.29
N TRP A 165 19.30 -2.01 2.45
CA TRP A 165 19.21 -3.31 3.09
C TRP A 165 17.79 -3.55 3.55
N ALA A 166 17.41 -4.83 3.58
CA ALA A 166 16.18 -5.28 4.23
C ALA A 166 16.49 -6.43 5.18
N SER A 167 15.82 -6.46 6.32
CA SER A 167 15.72 -7.68 7.13
C SER A 167 14.38 -8.35 6.86
N TYR A 168 14.36 -9.68 6.81
CA TYR A 168 13.11 -10.41 6.67
C TYR A 168 13.13 -11.70 7.48
N THR A 169 11.94 -12.15 7.86
CA THR A 169 11.72 -13.44 8.51
C THR A 169 10.79 -14.31 7.70
N GLY A 170 10.99 -15.63 7.74
CA GLY A 170 10.11 -16.54 7.02
C GLY A 170 10.30 -18.00 7.43
N THR A 171 9.46 -18.85 6.85
CA THR A 171 9.48 -20.30 7.06
C THR A 171 9.16 -21.02 5.75
N SER A 172 9.69 -22.22 5.63
CA SER A 172 9.40 -23.15 4.53
C SER A 172 9.06 -24.53 5.09
N VAL A 173 8.55 -25.42 4.24
CA VAL A 173 8.18 -26.79 4.62
C VAL A 173 9.33 -27.56 5.29
N SER A 174 10.57 -27.22 4.95
CA SER A 174 11.79 -27.89 5.43
C SER A 174 12.44 -27.23 6.65
N ASN A 175 11.90 -26.13 7.19
CA ASN A 175 12.53 -25.40 8.29
C ASN A 175 11.53 -24.68 9.22
N SER A 176 11.98 -24.38 10.43
CA SER A 176 11.31 -23.42 11.32
C SER A 176 11.65 -21.97 10.90
N ALA A 177 11.06 -21.00 11.59
CA ALA A 177 11.32 -19.58 11.38
C ALA A 177 12.82 -19.25 11.34
N ARG A 178 13.22 -18.51 10.30
CA ARG A 178 14.58 -17.99 10.08
C ARG A 178 14.54 -16.50 9.82
N SER A 179 15.68 -15.85 10.05
CA SER A 179 15.89 -14.42 9.79
C SER A 179 17.03 -14.23 8.80
N TYR A 180 16.89 -13.22 7.95
CA TYR A 180 17.82 -12.94 6.86
C TYR A 180 18.07 -11.45 6.75
N LEU A 181 19.24 -11.12 6.19
CA LEU A 181 19.60 -9.79 5.72
C LEU A 181 19.76 -9.86 4.20
N LEU A 182 19.14 -8.93 3.48
CA LEU A 182 19.15 -8.83 2.02
C LEU A 182 19.74 -7.48 1.61
N ASN A 183 20.72 -7.50 0.71
CA ASN A 183 21.19 -6.30 0.03
C ASN A 183 20.27 -6.01 -1.16
N LEU A 184 19.79 -4.77 -1.27
CA LEU A 184 18.86 -4.32 -2.32
C LEU A 184 19.55 -3.58 -3.48
N LYS A 185 20.88 -3.40 -3.40
CA LYS A 185 21.70 -2.84 -4.49
C LYS A 185 21.92 -3.84 -5.63
#